data_AF-A0A8H7S481-F1
#
_entry.id   AF-A0A8H7S481-F1
#
_cell.length_a   1.000
_cell.length_b   1.000
_cell.length_c   1.000
_cell.angle_alpha   90.00
_cell.angle_beta   90.00
_cell.angle_gamma   90.00
#
_symmetry.space_group_name_H-M   'P 1'
#
loop_
_entity.id
_entity.type
_entity.pdbx_description
1 polymer ?
#
loop_
_entity_poly.entity_id
_entity_poly.type
_entity_poly.pdbx_seq_one_letter_code
_entity_poly.pdbx_strand_id
1 'polypeptide(L)'
;MPTTDINPSKENPRSKNDKSHQQVEPNNTRSQNKIKNRCTYNNCTGRVVKIIGECRYCDSKYCGRHRLPESHSCNNITSCRQDAYEKNTSKLLRERCVASKV
;
A
#
# COMPACT_ATOMS: atom_id res chain seq x y z
N MET A 1 32.75 -21.66 -14.97
CA MET A 1 32.03 -20.50 -14.43
C MET A 1 30.70 -21.01 -13.88
N PRO A 2 30.59 -21.33 -12.58
CA PRO A 2 29.37 -21.90 -12.02
C PRO A 2 28.35 -20.79 -11.75
N THR A 3 27.19 -20.85 -12.43
CA THR A 3 26.01 -20.05 -12.09
C THR A 3 25.22 -20.81 -11.03
N THR A 4 25.28 -20.36 -9.78
CA THR A 4 24.44 -20.89 -8.70
C THR A 4 23.06 -20.28 -8.79
N ASP A 5 22.09 -21.12 -9.14
CA ASP A 5 20.66 -20.88 -9.01
C ASP A 5 20.27 -20.59 -7.55
N ILE A 6 19.64 -19.44 -7.31
CA ILE A 6 19.00 -19.13 -6.04
C ILE A 6 17.53 -19.55 -6.14
N ASN A 7 17.21 -20.63 -5.43
CA ASN A 7 15.90 -21.24 -5.30
C ASN A 7 15.30 -20.85 -3.93
N PRO A 8 14.19 -20.09 -3.85
CA PRO A 8 13.48 -19.90 -2.60
C PRO A 8 12.27 -20.84 -2.51
N SER A 9 12.51 -22.06 -2.05
CA SER A 9 11.47 -22.96 -1.51
C SER A 9 11.31 -22.69 -0.02
N LYS A 10 10.23 -22.03 0.40
CA LYS A 10 9.59 -22.25 1.70
C LYS A 10 8.09 -22.09 1.59
N GLU A 11 7.47 -23.22 1.31
CA GLU A 11 6.06 -23.49 1.47
C GLU A 11 5.72 -23.46 2.97
N ASN A 12 4.61 -22.82 3.35
CA ASN A 12 3.99 -23.07 4.64
C ASN A 12 2.45 -23.14 4.47
N PRO A 13 1.84 -24.33 4.65
CA PRO A 13 0.41 -24.53 4.54
C PRO A 13 -0.28 -24.21 5.87
N ARG A 14 -1.36 -23.42 5.84
CA ARG A 14 -2.30 -23.39 6.97
C ARG A 14 -3.75 -23.27 6.54
N SER A 15 -4.37 -24.45 6.57
CA SER A 15 -5.75 -24.79 6.90
C SER A 15 -6.91 -23.95 6.39
N LYS A 16 -7.62 -24.60 5.46
CA LYS A 16 -9.08 -24.80 5.39
C LYS A 16 -9.84 -24.33 6.65
N ASN A 17 -10.84 -23.46 6.47
CA ASN A 17 -12.18 -23.82 6.91
C ASN A 17 -13.30 -23.06 6.19
N ASP A 18 -14.37 -23.82 6.04
CA ASP A 18 -15.62 -23.62 5.31
C ASP A 18 -16.54 -22.59 5.98
N LYS A 19 -17.13 -21.68 5.19
CA LYS A 19 -18.56 -21.33 5.27
C LYS A 19 -18.92 -20.27 4.24
N SER A 20 -19.76 -20.69 3.30
CA SER A 20 -20.73 -19.89 2.58
C SER A 20 -21.38 -18.82 3.48
N HIS A 21 -21.45 -17.57 3.01
CA HIS A 21 -22.59 -16.67 3.22
C HIS A 21 -22.56 -15.54 2.16
N GLN A 22 -23.77 -15.21 1.73
CA GLN A 22 -24.13 -14.32 0.64
C GLN A 22 -23.60 -12.88 0.74
N GLN A 23 -23.49 -12.29 -0.46
CA GLN A 23 -23.83 -10.92 -0.85
C GLN A 23 -24.13 -9.91 0.28
N VAL A 24 -23.41 -8.79 0.28
CA VAL A 24 -24.05 -7.47 0.43
C VAL A 24 -23.32 -6.44 -0.42
N GLU A 25 -23.94 -6.10 -1.55
CA GLU A 25 -23.80 -4.80 -2.19
C GLU A 25 -24.20 -3.73 -1.16
N PRO A 26 -23.38 -2.72 -0.80
CA PRO A 26 -23.92 -1.53 -0.19
C PRO A 26 -24.52 -0.67 -1.29
N ASN A 27 -25.72 -1.04 -1.72
CA ASN A 27 -26.61 -0.12 -2.40
C ASN A 27 -26.95 1.04 -1.46
N ASN A 28 -26.80 2.24 -2.01
CA ASN A 28 -27.74 3.34 -1.83
C ASN A 28 -27.91 3.88 -0.40
N THR A 29 -27.40 5.09 -0.17
CA THR A 29 -28.26 6.25 0.09
C THR A 29 -27.42 7.50 0.17
N ARG A 30 -27.73 8.47 -0.71
CA ARG A 30 -27.38 9.88 -0.54
C ARG A 30 -27.74 10.29 0.87
N SER A 31 -26.74 10.50 1.73
CA SER A 31 -26.94 11.04 3.07
C SER A 31 -25.93 12.14 3.30
N GLN A 32 -26.48 13.33 3.53
CA GLN A 32 -25.85 14.64 3.67
C GLN A 32 -24.51 14.55 4.41
N ASN A 33 -23.45 14.99 3.73
CA ASN A 33 -22.07 14.67 4.08
C ASN A 33 -21.58 15.46 5.30
N LYS A 34 -21.95 15.00 6.50
CA LYS A 34 -21.20 15.32 7.72
C LYS A 34 -19.82 14.70 7.55
N ILE A 35 -18.82 15.52 7.22
CA ILE A 35 -17.43 15.07 6.99
C ILE A 35 -16.98 14.25 8.21
N LYS A 36 -16.99 12.92 8.06
CA LYS A 36 -16.54 12.01 9.10
C LYS A 36 -15.02 12.14 9.13
N ASN A 37 -14.46 12.92 10.07
CA ASN A 37 -13.01 13.09 10.31
C ASN A 37 -12.33 11.79 10.82
N ARG A 38 -12.77 10.62 10.37
CA ARG A 38 -12.29 9.30 10.79
C ARG A 38 -11.57 8.59 9.66
N CYS A 39 -10.58 7.80 10.02
CA CYS A 39 -9.78 6.99 9.10
C CYS A 39 -10.70 6.06 8.29
N THR A 40 -10.49 6.01 6.98
CA THR A 40 -11.23 5.10 6.08
C THR A 40 -10.80 3.63 6.24
N TYR A 41 -9.62 3.37 6.82
CA TYR A 41 -9.14 2.00 7.04
C TYR A 41 -10.02 1.19 8.00
N ASN A 42 -10.24 -0.08 7.68
CA ASN A 42 -11.07 -1.01 8.43
C ASN A 42 -10.63 -1.11 9.89
N ASN A 43 -11.59 -1.10 10.81
CA ASN A 43 -11.35 -1.19 12.25
C ASN A 43 -10.44 -0.09 12.84
N CYS A 44 -10.26 1.04 12.14
CA CYS A 44 -9.53 2.19 12.66
C CYS A 44 -10.47 3.28 13.17
N THR A 45 -10.34 3.62 14.45
CA THR A 45 -11.07 4.74 15.08
C THR A 45 -10.27 6.05 15.10
N GLY A 46 -9.10 6.06 14.47
CA GLY A 46 -8.20 7.22 14.43
C GLY A 46 -8.78 8.41 13.68
N ARG A 47 -8.40 9.62 14.09
CA ARG A 47 -8.77 10.86 13.39
C ARG A 47 -7.93 11.06 12.14
N VAL A 48 -8.56 11.57 11.09
CA VAL A 48 -7.88 11.96 9.84
C VAL A 48 -6.93 13.11 10.11
N VAL A 49 -5.73 13.04 9.52
CA VAL A 49 -4.78 14.16 9.53
C VAL A 49 -5.21 15.19 8.47
N LYS A 50 -5.40 16.45 8.85
CA LYS A 50 -5.96 17.47 7.93
C LYS A 50 -5.05 17.79 6.74
N ILE A 51 -3.73 17.72 6.92
CA ILE A 51 -2.74 18.15 5.91
C ILE A 51 -2.26 16.96 5.05
N ILE A 52 -1.86 15.86 5.69
CA ILE A 52 -1.23 14.68 5.03
C ILE A 52 -2.11 13.42 5.20
N GLY A 53 -3.39 13.61 5.51
CA GLY A 53 -4.29 12.47 5.72
C GLY A 53 -4.80 11.86 4.42
N GLU A 54 -4.62 12.50 3.29
CA GLU A 54 -5.15 12.01 2.02
C GLU A 54 -4.08 11.26 1.23
N CYS A 55 -4.40 10.02 0.82
CA CYS A 55 -3.53 9.23 -0.03
C CYS A 55 -3.60 9.73 -1.47
N ARG A 56 -2.46 10.01 -2.10
CA ARG A 56 -2.37 10.49 -3.48
C ARG A 56 -2.75 9.47 -4.56
N TYR A 57 -2.85 8.20 -4.19
CA TYR A 57 -3.12 7.11 -5.14
C TYR A 57 -4.58 6.67 -5.14
N CYS A 58 -5.30 6.80 -4.02
CA CYS A 58 -6.69 6.37 -3.88
C CYS A 58 -7.63 7.45 -3.33
N ASP A 59 -7.12 8.68 -3.15
CA ASP A 59 -7.82 9.89 -2.67
C ASP A 59 -8.64 9.71 -1.37
N SER A 60 -8.32 8.65 -0.63
CA SER A 60 -8.97 8.30 0.63
C SER A 60 -8.26 8.93 1.81
N LYS A 61 -9.01 9.21 2.88
CA LYS A 61 -8.51 9.92 4.06
C LYS A 61 -8.19 8.97 5.23
N TYR A 62 -7.02 9.13 5.82
CA TYR A 62 -6.42 8.24 6.80
C TYR A 62 -5.86 9.00 8.01
N CYS A 63 -5.68 8.29 9.10
CA CYS A 63 -5.00 8.78 10.29
C CYS A 63 -3.47 8.72 10.14
N GLY A 64 -2.73 9.29 11.09
CA GLY A 64 -1.27 9.33 11.04
C GLY A 64 -0.58 7.96 10.96
N ARG A 65 -1.25 6.89 11.42
CA ARG A 65 -0.78 5.50 11.37
C ARG A 65 -1.03 4.81 10.03
N HIS A 66 -2.09 5.20 9.32
CA HIS A 66 -2.51 4.55 8.06
C HIS A 66 -2.28 5.43 6.83
N ARG A 67 -1.53 6.53 6.96
CA ARG A 67 -1.25 7.46 5.85
C ARG A 67 -0.39 6.86 4.72
N LEU A 68 0.39 5.82 5.01
CA LEU A 68 1.24 5.17 4.03
C LEU A 68 0.44 4.14 3.21
N PRO A 69 0.70 4.01 1.90
CA PRO A 69 0.03 3.03 1.03
C PRO A 69 0.09 1.58 1.55
N GLU A 70 1.23 1.18 2.14
CA GLU A 70 1.44 -0.14 2.74
C GLU A 70 0.59 -0.35 4.02
N SER A 71 0.27 0.73 4.75
CA SER A 71 -0.43 0.63 6.04
C SER A 71 -1.94 0.55 5.91
N HIS A 72 -2.51 1.02 4.79
CA HIS A 72 -3.95 0.92 4.54
C HIS A 72 -4.33 -0.04 3.42
N SER A 73 -3.36 -0.82 2.92
CA SER A 73 -3.53 -1.72 1.78
C SER A 73 -4.15 -1.01 0.58
N CYS A 74 -3.45 0.00 0.06
CA CYS A 74 -3.94 0.83 -1.03
C CYS A 74 -4.35 0.00 -2.26
N ASN A 75 -5.48 0.31 -2.88
CA ASN A 75 -5.92 -0.34 -4.11
C ASN A 75 -4.90 -0.18 -5.25
N ASN A 76 -4.21 0.96 -5.29
CA ASN A 76 -3.24 1.33 -6.31
C ASN A 76 -1.78 1.13 -5.85
N ILE A 77 -1.54 0.18 -4.93
CA ILE A 77 -0.21 -0.08 -4.35
C ILE A 77 0.83 -0.49 -5.40
N THR A 78 0.42 -1.18 -6.46
CA THR A 78 1.31 -1.60 -7.55
C THR A 78 1.92 -0.40 -8.27
N SER A 79 1.10 0.61 -8.61
CA SER A 79 1.58 1.85 -9.22
C SER A 79 2.47 2.63 -8.25
N CYS A 80 2.08 2.74 -6.99
CA CYS A 80 2.92 3.37 -5.96
C CYS A 80 4.30 2.72 -5.85
N ARG A 81 4.36 1.38 -5.90
CA ARG A 81 5.62 0.64 -5.81
C ARG A 81 6.47 0.84 -7.06
N GLN A 82 5.85 0.83 -8.25
CA GLN A 82 6.55 1.07 -9.51
C GLN A 82 7.16 2.47 -9.57
N ASP A 83 6.38 3.50 -9.22
CA ASP A 83 6.86 4.89 -9.20
C ASP A 83 8.03 5.07 -8.22
N ALA A 84 7.92 4.46 -7.05
CA ALA A 84 8.98 4.48 -6.05
C ALA A 84 10.24 3.77 -6.57
N TYR A 85 10.07 2.62 -7.22
CA TYR A 85 11.17 1.86 -7.80
C TYR A 85 11.89 2.64 -8.90
N GLU A 86 11.16 3.25 -9.82
CA GLU A 86 11.75 4.03 -10.92
C GLU A 86 12.53 5.25 -10.39
N LYS A 87 11.95 5.99 -9.44
CA LYS A 87 12.62 7.13 -8.80
C LYS A 87 13.87 6.72 -8.06
N ASN A 88 13.80 5.64 -7.28
CA ASN A 88 14.93 5.10 -6.54
C ASN A 88 16.03 4.61 -7.48
N THR A 89 15.67 3.87 -8.52
CA THR A 89 16.60 3.37 -9.54
C THR A 89 17.31 4.52 -10.24
N SER A 90 16.55 5.52 -10.70
CA SER A 90 17.09 6.69 -11.36
C SER A 90 18.04 7.48 -10.46
N LYS A 91 17.68 7.63 -9.18
CA LYS A 91 18.55 8.31 -8.20
C LYS A 91 19.83 7.52 -7.94
N LEU A 92 19.70 6.21 -7.74
CA LEU A 92 20.83 5.31 -7.48
C LEU A 92 21.82 5.27 -8.64
N LEU A 93 21.33 5.22 -9.88
CA LEU A 93 22.18 5.26 -11.07
C LEU A 93 22.89 6.62 -11.24
N ARG A 94 22.24 7.73 -10.87
CA ARG A 94 22.82 9.08 -10.94
C ARG A 94 23.92 9.30 -9.90
N GLU A 95 23.73 8.74 -8.70
CA GLU A 95 24.63 8.90 -7.56
C GLU A 95 25.69 7.79 -7.49
N ARG A 96 25.75 6.89 -8.47
CA ARG A 96 26.77 5.84 -8.52
C ARG A 96 28.16 6.48 -8.68
N CYS A 97 29.03 6.31 -7.70
CA CYS A 97 30.45 6.67 -7.87
C CYS A 97 31.14 5.62 -8.76
N VAL A 98 31.87 6.08 -9.76
CA VAL A 98 32.86 5.25 -10.48
C VAL A 98 34.24 5.56 -9.91
N ALA A 99 34.98 4.53 -9.53
CA ALA A 99 36.34 4.71 -9.03
C ALA A 99 37.19 5.38 -10.12
N SER A 100 37.76 6.55 -9.80
CA SER A 100 38.71 7.21 -10.69
C SER A 100 39.92 6.29 -10.88
N LYS A 101 40.21 5.95 -12.14
CA LYS A 101 41.43 5.22 -12.50
C LYS A 101 42.61 6.17 -12.26
N VAL A 102 43.51 5.79 -11.35
CA VAL A 102 44.86 6.36 -11.21
C VAL A 102 45.83 5.64 -12.12
#